data_AF-A0A4Q2E190-F1
#
_entry.id   AF-A0A4Q2E190-F1
#
_cell.length_a   1.000
_cell.length_b   1.000
_cell.length_c   1.000
_cell.angle_alpha   90.00
_cell.angle_beta   90.00
_cell.angle_gamma   90.00
#
_symmetry.space_group_name_H-M   'P 1'
#
loop_
_entity.id
_entity.type
_entity.pdbx_description
1 polymer ?
#
loop_
_entity_poly.entity_id
_entity_poly.type
_entity_poly.pdbx_seq_one_letter_code
_entity_poly.pdbx_strand_id
1 'polypeptide(L)'
;MSKMLSTPDTDSDPSISCQAYVRAVSVGGIKICILAVHLICIVRVHALYRGSQRAEWVAATYATYVVTDFEHSLPKLHISAAPCLGQTILSKRQQKWLPICWSLDLAMSSIFFLMTVYKLRDSLTDRHGKIRYDILKDVSYINPLLTVLVVDGAFAFFLIVGVIILGLNLALYRGAFYFTPCWPWIYAVLSSAGSHLVLNLRRMGGQGTPTAIFGGGDGLTLPSIRFYHETLAESAQVDNLTVTSNTEEISR
;
A
#
# COMPACT_ATOMS: atom_id res chain seq x y z
N MET A 1 0.54 54.45 -42.55
CA MET A 1 1.46 53.32 -42.31
C MET A 1 1.10 52.71 -40.96
N SER A 2 0.02 51.93 -40.90
CA SER A 2 -0.43 51.23 -39.69
C SER A 2 -0.37 49.73 -39.94
N LYS A 3 0.62 49.06 -39.35
CA LYS A 3 0.63 47.60 -39.25
C LYS A 3 -0.44 47.22 -38.23
N MET A 4 -1.55 46.67 -38.72
CA MET A 4 -2.53 45.98 -37.88
C MET A 4 -1.84 44.78 -37.23
N LEU A 5 -1.78 44.82 -35.90
CA LEU A 5 -1.27 43.77 -35.04
C LEU A 5 -2.35 42.68 -34.99
N SER A 6 -2.21 41.64 -35.82
CA SER A 6 -3.04 40.44 -35.73
C SER A 6 -2.66 39.68 -34.46
N THR A 7 -3.48 39.79 -33.43
CA THR A 7 -3.41 38.90 -32.25
C THR A 7 -3.67 37.47 -32.72
N PRO A 8 -2.81 36.49 -32.39
CA PRO A 8 -3.03 35.11 -32.76
C PRO A 8 -4.28 34.59 -32.03
N ASP A 9 -5.35 34.34 -32.79
CA ASP A 9 -6.56 33.68 -32.33
C ASP A 9 -6.17 32.30 -31.79
N THR A 10 -6.13 32.22 -30.46
CA THR A 10 -6.00 30.98 -29.71
C THR A 10 -7.41 30.47 -29.44
N ASP A 11 -8.17 30.21 -30.51
CA ASP A 11 -9.43 29.47 -30.45
C ASP A 11 -9.10 27.99 -30.22
N SER A 12 -8.63 27.69 -29.01
CA SER A 12 -8.53 26.32 -28.52
C SER A 12 -9.94 25.79 -28.33
N ASP A 13 -10.37 24.92 -29.23
CA ASP A 13 -11.67 24.27 -29.21
C ASP A 13 -11.99 23.75 -27.79
N PRO A 14 -13.02 24.29 -27.09
CA PRO A 14 -13.29 23.97 -25.68
C PRO A 14 -13.59 22.47 -25.45
N SER A 15 -13.94 21.75 -26.51
CA SER A 15 -14.13 20.30 -26.54
C SER A 15 -12.84 19.52 -26.25
N ILE A 16 -11.68 19.99 -26.73
CA ILE A 16 -10.38 19.33 -26.58
C ILE A 16 -9.91 19.41 -25.12
N SER A 17 -10.07 20.58 -24.49
CA SER A 17 -9.68 20.80 -23.09
C SER A 17 -10.50 19.94 -22.13
N CYS A 18 -11.82 19.85 -22.34
CA CYS A 18 -12.70 19.00 -21.54
C CYS A 18 -12.39 17.51 -21.68
N GLN A 19 -12.12 17.04 -22.91
CA GLN A 19 -11.75 15.65 -23.17
C GLN A 19 -10.42 15.28 -22.48
N ALA A 20 -9.42 16.16 -22.54
CA ALA A 20 -8.15 15.99 -21.87
C ALA A 20 -8.31 15.94 -20.34
N TYR A 21 -9.11 16.86 -19.78
CA TYR A 21 -9.41 16.88 -18.34
C TYR A 21 -10.08 15.60 -17.87
N VAL A 22 -11.15 15.16 -18.57
CA VAL A 22 -11.83 13.91 -18.24
C VAL A 22 -10.87 12.73 -18.33
N ARG A 23 -10.02 12.63 -19.35
CA ARG A 23 -9.00 11.56 -19.45
C ARG A 23 -8.01 11.59 -18.29
N ALA A 24 -7.47 12.76 -17.98
CA ALA A 24 -6.46 12.93 -16.95
C ALA A 24 -7.02 12.59 -15.56
N VAL A 25 -8.19 13.15 -15.22
CA VAL A 25 -8.81 12.96 -13.91
C VAL A 25 -9.41 11.57 -13.79
N SER A 26 -10.19 11.11 -14.77
CA SER A 26 -10.82 9.80 -14.65
C SER A 26 -9.80 8.67 -14.78
N VAL A 27 -9.29 8.42 -15.98
CA VAL A 27 -8.42 7.25 -16.21
C VAL A 27 -7.11 7.38 -15.45
N GLY A 28 -6.46 8.55 -15.52
CA GLY A 28 -5.17 8.76 -14.85
C GLY A 28 -5.29 8.77 -13.33
N GLY A 29 -6.18 9.61 -12.80
CA GLY A 29 -6.30 9.84 -11.36
C GLY A 29 -6.61 8.59 -10.56
N ILE A 30 -7.61 7.78 -10.95
CA ILE A 30 -7.92 6.54 -10.23
C ILE A 30 -6.80 5.52 -10.35
N LYS A 31 -6.19 5.35 -11.52
CA LYS A 31 -5.12 4.36 -11.70
C LYS A 31 -3.91 4.69 -10.84
N ILE A 32 -3.51 5.97 -10.78
CA ILE A 32 -2.43 6.45 -9.91
C ILE A 32 -2.77 6.18 -8.43
N CYS A 33 -4.01 6.47 -8.06
CA CYS A 33 -4.54 6.25 -6.71
C CYS A 33 -4.50 4.76 -6.29
N ILE A 34 -5.00 3.86 -7.14
CA ILE A 34 -4.96 2.40 -6.91
C ILE A 34 -3.51 1.92 -6.85
N LEU A 35 -2.66 2.36 -7.79
CA LEU A 35 -1.24 2.02 -7.82
C LEU A 35 -0.54 2.44 -6.53
N ALA A 36 -0.81 3.65 -6.01
CA ALA A 36 -0.24 4.12 -4.75
C ALA A 36 -0.62 3.21 -3.58
N VAL A 37 -1.89 2.81 -3.48
CA VAL A 37 -2.35 1.88 -2.44
C VAL A 37 -1.71 0.51 -2.56
N HIS A 38 -1.59 -0.03 -3.76
CA HIS A 38 -0.94 -1.33 -3.94
C HIS A 38 0.56 -1.27 -3.65
N LEU A 39 1.27 -0.20 -4.04
CA LEU A 39 2.67 0.01 -3.67
C LEU A 39 2.86 -0.01 -2.16
N ILE A 40 1.97 0.67 -1.43
CA ILE A 40 1.92 0.63 0.03
C ILE A 40 1.73 -0.80 0.55
N CYS A 41 0.77 -1.55 -0.01
CA CYS A 41 0.52 -2.95 0.38
C CYS A 41 1.75 -3.83 0.13
N ILE A 42 2.43 -3.65 -1.00
CA ILE A 42 3.64 -4.39 -1.37
C ILE A 42 4.78 -4.06 -0.42
N VAL A 43 5.03 -2.78 -0.14
CA VAL A 43 6.06 -2.37 0.83
C VAL A 43 5.77 -2.98 2.20
N ARG A 44 4.51 -2.99 2.64
CA ARG A 44 4.10 -3.61 3.91
C ARG A 44 4.35 -5.12 3.91
N VAL A 45 3.92 -5.82 2.86
CA VAL A 45 4.13 -7.27 2.74
C VAL A 45 5.61 -7.60 2.65
N HIS A 46 6.39 -6.83 1.90
CA HIS A 46 7.83 -6.99 1.80
C HIS A 46 8.52 -6.80 3.16
N ALA A 47 8.11 -5.79 3.94
CA ALA A 47 8.62 -5.59 5.31
C ALA A 47 8.28 -6.77 6.23
N LEU A 48 7.05 -7.31 6.14
CA LEU A 48 6.60 -8.45 6.95
C LEU A 48 7.26 -9.78 6.55
N TYR A 49 7.59 -9.95 5.26
CA TYR A 49 8.12 -11.18 4.69
C TYR A 49 9.60 -11.07 4.33
N ARG A 50 10.36 -10.23 5.04
CA ARG A 50 11.81 -10.07 4.82
C ARG A 50 12.50 -11.44 4.70
N GLY A 51 13.08 -11.72 3.52
CA GLY A 51 13.78 -12.98 3.21
C GLY A 51 12.92 -14.12 2.67
N SER A 52 11.61 -13.95 2.47
CA SER A 52 10.76 -14.98 1.85
C SER A 52 10.65 -14.78 0.34
N GLN A 53 11.14 -15.76 -0.44
CA GLN A 53 11.00 -15.78 -1.90
C GLN A 53 9.55 -15.62 -2.38
N ARG A 54 8.55 -16.05 -1.58
CA ARG A 54 7.13 -15.93 -1.93
C ARG A 54 6.68 -14.48 -2.09
N ALA A 55 7.18 -13.58 -1.25
CA ALA A 55 6.81 -12.16 -1.32
C ALA A 55 7.40 -11.50 -2.58
N GLU A 56 8.60 -11.89 -2.98
CA GLU A 56 9.24 -11.42 -4.21
C GLU A 56 8.45 -11.85 -5.45
N TRP A 57 8.01 -13.12 -5.51
CA TRP A 57 7.16 -13.61 -6.60
C TRP A 57 5.84 -12.84 -6.72
N VAL A 58 5.20 -12.52 -5.59
CA VAL A 58 3.95 -11.74 -5.59
C VAL A 58 4.20 -10.32 -6.05
N ALA A 59 5.27 -9.68 -5.60
CA ALA A 59 5.64 -8.33 -6.04
C ALA A 59 5.95 -8.29 -7.55
N ALA A 60 6.69 -9.28 -8.07
CA ALA A 60 6.98 -9.40 -9.50
C ALA A 60 5.72 -9.63 -10.34
N THR A 61 4.83 -10.53 -9.89
CA THR A 61 3.53 -10.78 -10.56
C THR A 61 2.65 -9.53 -10.57
N TYR A 62 2.69 -8.76 -9.49
CA TYR A 62 1.97 -7.49 -9.44
C TYR A 62 2.56 -6.46 -10.41
N ALA A 63 3.88 -6.33 -10.49
CA ALA A 63 4.54 -5.39 -11.40
C ALA A 63 4.19 -5.68 -12.86
N THR A 64 4.17 -6.95 -13.28
CA THR A 64 3.75 -7.34 -14.64
C THR A 64 2.27 -7.05 -14.89
N TYR A 65 1.41 -7.27 -13.89
CA TYR A 65 0.00 -6.89 -13.96
C TYR A 65 -0.18 -5.37 -14.19
N VAL A 66 0.54 -4.53 -13.44
CA VAL A 66 0.47 -3.07 -13.60
C VAL A 66 0.89 -2.65 -14.99
N VAL A 67 2.03 -3.14 -15.48
CA VAL A 67 2.53 -2.79 -16.83
C VAL A 67 1.51 -3.18 -17.90
N THR A 68 0.99 -4.40 -17.84
CA THR A 68 0.00 -4.88 -18.82
C THR A 68 -1.32 -4.11 -18.75
N ASP A 69 -1.79 -3.73 -17.56
CA ASP A 69 -3.01 -2.94 -17.38
C ASP A 69 -2.85 -1.51 -17.92
N PHE A 70 -1.69 -0.86 -17.71
CA PHE A 70 -1.38 0.45 -18.25
C PHE A 70 -1.30 0.43 -19.78
N GLU A 71 -0.61 -0.55 -20.36
CA GLU A 71 -0.50 -0.69 -21.82
C GLU A 71 -1.86 -0.90 -22.50
N HIS A 72 -2.76 -1.67 -21.87
CA HIS A 72 -4.10 -1.89 -22.42
C HIS A 72 -5.05 -0.69 -22.21
N SER A 73 -4.84 0.10 -21.16
CA SER A 73 -5.73 1.21 -20.80
C SER A 73 -5.44 2.50 -21.57
N LEU A 74 -4.18 2.78 -21.93
CA LEU A 74 -3.76 4.07 -22.49
C LEU A 74 -4.19 4.34 -23.96
N PRO A 75 -4.07 3.42 -24.93
CA PRO A 75 -4.08 3.82 -26.34
C PRO A 75 -5.47 3.89 -27.02
N LYS A 76 -6.59 3.55 -26.35
CA LYS A 76 -7.88 3.27 -27.06
C LYS A 76 -9.12 4.00 -26.56
N LEU A 77 -8.98 5.04 -25.75
CA LEU A 77 -10.14 5.81 -25.28
C LEU A 77 -10.59 6.83 -26.34
N HIS A 78 -11.32 6.38 -27.36
CA HIS A 78 -12.05 7.30 -28.25
C HIS A 78 -13.24 7.89 -27.47
N ILE A 79 -13.06 9.09 -26.92
CA ILE A 79 -14.17 9.86 -26.35
C ILE A 79 -14.83 10.58 -27.52
N SER A 80 -16.02 10.12 -27.90
CA SER A 80 -16.87 10.84 -28.86
C SER A 80 -17.27 12.18 -28.25
N ALA A 81 -17.13 13.26 -29.03
CA ALA A 81 -17.12 14.67 -28.62
C ALA A 81 -18.45 15.24 -28.04
N ALA A 82 -19.33 14.41 -27.47
CA ALA A 82 -20.56 14.87 -26.83
C ALA A 82 -20.29 15.44 -25.42
N PRO A 83 -21.08 16.42 -24.95
CA PRO A 83 -20.65 17.48 -24.06
C PRO A 83 -20.30 16.99 -22.66
N CYS A 84 -19.51 17.81 -21.95
CA CYS A 84 -18.93 17.65 -20.61
C CYS A 84 -19.87 17.25 -19.45
N LEU A 85 -21.13 16.89 -19.75
CA LEU A 85 -22.24 16.69 -18.84
C LEU A 85 -22.78 15.24 -18.81
N GLY A 86 -21.93 14.24 -19.08
CA GLY A 86 -22.09 12.96 -18.37
C GLY A 86 -22.57 11.75 -19.17
N GLN A 87 -22.43 11.72 -20.50
CA GLN A 87 -22.53 10.47 -21.25
C GLN A 87 -21.19 10.08 -21.88
N THR A 88 -20.26 9.61 -21.04
CA THR A 88 -19.13 8.84 -21.57
C THR A 88 -19.66 7.50 -22.06
N ILE A 89 -19.99 7.42 -23.34
CA ILE A 89 -20.30 6.15 -24.00
C ILE A 89 -18.99 5.38 -24.08
N LEU A 90 -18.71 4.51 -23.10
CA LEU A 90 -17.61 3.56 -23.23
C LEU A 90 -17.87 2.66 -24.43
N SER A 91 -16.81 2.37 -25.19
CA SER A 91 -16.87 1.38 -26.26
C SER A 91 -17.38 0.05 -25.70
N LYS A 92 -18.23 -0.67 -26.45
CA LYS A 92 -18.70 -2.03 -26.09
C LYS A 92 -17.55 -2.97 -25.70
N ARG A 93 -16.37 -2.76 -26.29
CA ARG A 93 -15.14 -3.48 -25.93
C ARG A 93 -14.73 -3.17 -24.49
N GLN A 94 -14.59 -1.89 -24.14
CA GLN A 94 -14.19 -1.48 -22.80
C GLN A 94 -15.20 -1.87 -21.73
N GLN A 95 -16.50 -1.86 -22.05
CA GLN A 95 -17.53 -2.33 -21.12
C GLN A 95 -17.34 -3.81 -20.72
N LYS A 96 -16.82 -4.66 -21.63
CA LYS A 96 -16.50 -6.06 -21.32
C LYS A 96 -15.20 -6.23 -20.53
N TRP A 97 -14.20 -5.38 -20.80
CA TRP A 97 -12.90 -5.45 -20.13
C TRP A 97 -12.92 -4.85 -18.71
N LEU A 98 -13.74 -3.83 -18.47
CA LEU A 98 -13.83 -3.16 -17.17
C LEU A 98 -14.05 -4.16 -16.01
N PRO A 99 -15.10 -5.01 -16.01
CA PRO A 99 -15.33 -5.94 -14.90
C PRO A 99 -14.19 -6.96 -14.71
N ILE A 100 -13.48 -7.33 -15.79
CA ILE A 100 -12.31 -8.23 -15.71
C ILE A 100 -11.18 -7.53 -14.95
N CYS A 101 -10.87 -6.27 -15.29
CA CYS A 101 -9.86 -5.49 -14.59
C CYS A 101 -10.21 -5.30 -13.10
N TRP A 102 -11.46 -4.96 -12.78
CA TRP A 102 -11.92 -4.81 -11.39
C TRP A 102 -11.87 -6.14 -10.62
N SER A 103 -12.18 -7.25 -11.27
CA SER A 103 -12.11 -8.57 -10.64
C SER A 103 -10.67 -8.98 -10.34
N LEU A 104 -9.73 -8.67 -11.25
CA LEU A 104 -8.30 -8.89 -11.03
C LEU A 104 -7.75 -8.01 -9.91
N ASP A 105 -8.15 -6.75 -9.86
CA ASP A 105 -7.78 -5.81 -8.80
C ASP A 105 -8.27 -6.28 -7.41
N LEU A 106 -9.53 -6.72 -7.35
CA LEU A 106 -10.11 -7.32 -6.15
C LEU A 106 -9.35 -8.58 -5.73
N ALA A 107 -9.01 -9.46 -6.68
CA ALA A 107 -8.27 -10.68 -6.40
C ALA A 107 -6.88 -10.38 -5.84
N MET A 108 -6.13 -9.47 -6.46
CA MET A 108 -4.80 -9.07 -5.98
C MET A 108 -4.85 -8.44 -4.59
N SER A 109 -5.80 -7.52 -4.37
CA SER A 109 -6.01 -6.91 -3.07
C SER A 109 -6.33 -7.96 -2.01
N SER A 110 -7.19 -8.93 -2.33
CA SER A 110 -7.54 -10.02 -1.42
C SER A 110 -6.34 -10.90 -1.05
N ILE A 111 -5.43 -11.18 -1.99
CA ILE A 111 -4.21 -11.95 -1.76
C ILE A 111 -3.29 -11.20 -0.78
N PHE A 112 -3.06 -9.91 -0.99
CA PHE A 112 -2.23 -9.11 -0.08
C PHE A 112 -2.80 -9.07 1.34
N PHE A 113 -4.11 -8.99 1.47
CA PHE A 113 -4.77 -9.03 2.77
C PHE A 113 -4.68 -10.39 3.43
N LEU A 114 -4.98 -11.46 2.69
CA LEU A 114 -4.83 -12.82 3.21
C LEU A 114 -3.40 -13.05 3.69
N MET A 115 -2.39 -12.67 2.90
CA MET A 115 -0.99 -12.76 3.34
C MET A 115 -0.73 -11.97 4.63
N THR A 116 -1.25 -10.74 4.72
CA THR A 116 -1.09 -9.90 5.92
C THR A 116 -1.75 -10.55 7.15
N VAL A 117 -2.96 -11.08 7.00
CA VAL A 117 -3.70 -11.77 8.07
C VAL A 117 -3.05 -13.09 8.44
N TYR A 118 -2.58 -13.87 7.47
CA TYR A 118 -1.88 -15.12 7.70
C TYR A 118 -0.58 -14.88 8.46
N LYS A 119 0.21 -13.89 8.06
CA LYS A 119 1.45 -13.52 8.78
C LYS A 119 1.14 -13.05 10.20
N LEU A 120 0.08 -12.27 10.37
CA LEU A 120 -0.33 -11.82 11.70
C LEU A 120 -0.75 -13.00 12.57
N ARG A 121 -1.56 -13.92 12.03
CA ARG A 121 -1.98 -15.13 12.72
C ARG A 121 -0.78 -16.00 13.08
N ASP A 122 0.16 -16.18 12.16
CA ASP A 122 1.41 -16.91 12.36
C ASP A 122 2.25 -16.27 13.48
N SER A 123 2.34 -14.93 13.50
CA SER A 123 3.00 -14.19 14.58
C SER A 123 2.30 -14.32 15.94
N LEU A 124 1.01 -14.65 15.97
CA LEU A 124 0.23 -14.84 17.21
C LEU A 124 0.15 -16.31 17.64
N THR A 125 0.41 -17.24 16.72
CA THR A 125 0.31 -18.68 16.95
C THR A 125 1.68 -19.21 17.30
N ASP A 126 1.86 -19.68 18.54
CA ASP A 126 3.14 -20.27 18.94
C ASP A 126 3.38 -21.60 18.19
N ARG A 127 4.63 -22.11 18.17
CA ARG A 127 5.02 -23.39 17.53
C ARG A 127 4.17 -24.58 17.97
N HIS A 128 3.51 -24.48 19.12
CA HIS A 128 2.64 -25.50 19.69
C HIS A 128 1.16 -25.36 19.27
N GLY A 129 0.83 -24.45 18.35
CA GLY A 129 -0.54 -24.21 17.89
C GLY A 129 -1.47 -23.56 18.93
N LYS A 130 -0.99 -23.29 20.14
CA LYS A 130 -1.73 -22.55 21.17
C LYS A 130 -1.63 -21.06 20.87
N ILE A 131 -2.80 -20.43 20.69
CA ILE A 131 -2.91 -18.98 20.57
C ILE A 131 -2.56 -18.39 21.94
N ARG A 132 -1.45 -17.67 22.01
CA ARG A 132 -0.89 -17.18 23.27
C ARG A 132 -1.54 -15.83 23.62
N TYR A 133 -2.82 -15.87 23.97
CA TYR A 133 -3.59 -14.67 24.35
C TYR A 133 -2.99 -13.95 25.56
N ASP A 134 -2.30 -14.68 26.44
CA ASP A 134 -1.61 -14.10 27.60
C ASP A 134 -0.46 -13.18 27.18
N ILE A 135 0.30 -13.57 26.15
CA ILE A 135 1.30 -12.71 25.54
C ILE A 135 0.63 -11.54 24.82
N LEU A 136 -0.56 -11.70 24.25
CA LEU A 136 -1.25 -10.56 23.65
C LEU A 136 -1.65 -9.50 24.68
N LYS A 137 -1.96 -9.91 25.93
CA LYS A 137 -2.16 -8.98 27.05
C LYS A 137 -0.88 -8.26 27.45
N ASP A 138 0.25 -8.96 27.50
CA ASP A 138 1.55 -8.34 27.84
C ASP A 138 2.14 -7.52 26.68
N VAL A 139 1.97 -7.96 25.44
CA VAL A 139 2.41 -7.25 24.22
C VAL A 139 1.47 -6.10 23.88
N SER A 140 0.20 -6.12 24.30
CA SER A 140 -0.63 -4.91 24.33
C SER A 140 0.03 -3.79 25.15
N TYR A 141 0.86 -4.16 26.13
CA TYR A 141 1.63 -3.22 26.93
C TYR A 141 2.96 -2.84 26.27
N ILE A 142 3.61 -3.78 25.57
CA ILE A 142 4.97 -3.59 25.00
C ILE A 142 4.95 -3.04 23.56
N ASN A 143 3.93 -3.34 22.75
CA ASN A 143 3.79 -2.85 21.38
C ASN A 143 2.31 -2.53 21.04
N PRO A 144 1.70 -1.52 21.71
CA PRO A 144 0.41 -0.96 21.30
C PRO A 144 0.41 -0.55 19.80
N LEU A 145 1.59 -0.30 19.26
CA LEU A 145 1.87 0.02 17.87
C LEU A 145 1.51 -1.09 16.88
N LEU A 146 1.72 -2.37 17.21
CA LEU A 146 1.33 -3.49 16.35
C LEU A 146 -0.20 -3.58 16.28
N THR A 147 -0.87 -3.42 17.43
CA THR A 147 -2.33 -3.45 17.52
C THR A 147 -2.95 -2.31 16.72
N VAL A 148 -2.44 -1.09 16.84
CA VAL A 148 -2.91 0.06 16.06
C VAL A 148 -2.68 -0.17 14.56
N LEU A 149 -1.52 -0.68 14.15
CA LEU A 149 -1.22 -0.96 12.74
C LEU A 149 -2.09 -2.06 12.14
N VAL A 150 -2.44 -3.07 12.93
CA VAL A 150 -3.33 -4.16 12.51
C VAL A 150 -4.76 -3.67 12.43
N VAL A 151 -5.26 -3.02 13.47
CA VAL A 151 -6.66 -2.58 13.54
C VAL A 151 -6.93 -1.47 12.53
N ASP A 152 -6.11 -0.41 12.53
CA ASP A 152 -6.28 0.70 11.57
C ASP A 152 -5.98 0.24 10.15
N GLY A 153 -4.96 -0.60 9.98
CA GLY A 153 -4.58 -1.12 8.67
C GLY A 153 -5.60 -2.09 8.08
N ALA A 154 -6.24 -2.91 8.91
CA ALA A 154 -7.32 -3.79 8.47
C ALA A 154 -8.58 -2.98 8.14
N PHE A 155 -8.88 -1.94 8.92
CA PHE A 155 -10.00 -1.04 8.63
C PHE A 155 -9.80 -0.30 7.30
N ALA A 156 -8.62 0.29 7.08
CA ALA A 156 -8.27 0.92 5.82
C ALA A 156 -8.38 -0.05 4.63
N PHE A 157 -7.91 -1.30 4.82
CA PHE A 157 -8.04 -2.33 3.80
C PHE A 157 -9.50 -2.70 3.51
N PHE A 158 -10.33 -2.84 4.56
CA PHE A 158 -11.76 -3.12 4.42
C PHE A 158 -12.47 -2.02 3.64
N LEU A 159 -12.13 -0.75 3.89
CA LEU A 159 -12.64 0.38 3.12
C LEU A 159 -12.23 0.31 1.64
N ILE A 160 -10.97 -0.01 1.35
CA ILE A 160 -10.47 -0.18 -0.03
C ILE A 160 -11.24 -1.31 -0.73
N VAL A 161 -11.38 -2.47 -0.11
CA VAL A 161 -12.15 -3.59 -0.66
C VAL A 161 -13.61 -3.22 -0.86
N GLY A 162 -14.23 -2.52 0.09
CA GLY A 162 -15.59 -2.01 -0.04
C GLY A 162 -15.76 -1.10 -1.25
N VAL A 163 -14.81 -0.20 -1.48
CA VAL A 163 -14.77 0.68 -2.66
C VAL A 163 -14.60 -0.12 -3.95
N ILE A 164 -13.73 -1.12 -3.99
CA ILE A 164 -13.53 -1.98 -5.18
C ILE A 164 -14.79 -2.79 -5.48
N ILE A 165 -15.42 -3.38 -4.45
CA ILE A 165 -16.67 -4.13 -4.58
C ILE A 165 -17.79 -3.19 -5.07
N LEU A 166 -17.90 -1.99 -4.50
CA LEU A 166 -18.87 -1.00 -4.95
C LEU A 166 -18.62 -0.61 -6.41
N GLY A 167 -17.37 -0.38 -6.79
CA GLY A 167 -16.96 -0.10 -8.18
C GLY A 167 -17.34 -1.24 -9.14
N LEU A 168 -17.10 -2.49 -8.74
CA LEU A 168 -17.49 -3.68 -9.50
C LEU A 168 -19.02 -3.79 -9.63
N ASN A 169 -19.76 -3.58 -8.55
CA ASN A 169 -21.23 -3.61 -8.57
C ASN A 169 -21.79 -2.51 -9.47
N LEU A 170 -21.25 -1.29 -9.41
CA LEU A 170 -21.65 -0.18 -10.28
C LEU A 170 -21.30 -0.46 -11.75
N ALA A 171 -20.17 -1.13 -12.02
CA ALA A 171 -19.80 -1.55 -13.36
C ALA A 171 -20.80 -2.58 -13.94
N LEU A 172 -21.36 -3.45 -13.10
CA LEU A 172 -22.34 -4.47 -13.50
C LEU A 172 -23.78 -3.90 -13.57
N TYR A 173 -24.13 -2.98 -12.67
CA TYR A 173 -25.49 -2.45 -12.52
C TYR A 173 -25.76 -1.31 -13.53
N ARG A 174 -26.27 -1.68 -14.71
CA ARG A 174 -26.72 -0.77 -15.79
C ARG A 174 -25.64 0.08 -16.47
N GLY A 175 -24.38 -0.34 -16.41
CA GLY A 175 -23.27 0.29 -17.14
C GLY A 175 -22.79 1.60 -16.50
N ALA A 176 -21.84 2.27 -17.17
CA ALA A 176 -21.00 3.33 -16.59
C ALA A 176 -21.69 4.65 -16.19
N PHE A 177 -23.02 4.72 -16.21
CA PHE A 177 -23.78 5.94 -15.88
C PHE A 177 -23.59 6.40 -14.44
N TYR A 178 -23.63 5.45 -13.49
CA TYR A 178 -23.45 5.75 -12.07
C TYR A 178 -21.98 5.93 -11.68
N PHE A 179 -21.06 5.73 -12.62
CA PHE A 179 -19.64 5.77 -12.32
C PHE A 179 -19.20 7.21 -11.99
N THR A 180 -19.58 8.18 -12.82
CA THR A 180 -19.21 9.61 -12.71
C THR A 180 -19.50 10.26 -11.35
N PRO A 181 -20.71 10.15 -10.75
CA PRO A 181 -20.97 10.76 -9.44
C PRO A 181 -20.27 10.06 -8.28
N CYS A 182 -19.80 8.82 -8.45
CA CYS A 182 -19.12 8.08 -7.38
C CYS A 182 -17.63 8.43 -7.23
N TRP A 183 -17.01 9.10 -8.21
CA TRP A 183 -15.58 9.42 -8.17
C TRP A 183 -15.14 10.24 -6.95
N PRO A 184 -15.83 11.34 -6.59
CA PRO A 184 -15.41 12.15 -5.44
C PRO A 184 -15.43 11.34 -4.14
N TRP A 185 -16.39 10.42 -4.00
CA TRP A 185 -16.50 9.52 -2.85
C TRP A 185 -15.34 8.53 -2.79
N ILE A 186 -14.97 7.95 -3.93
CA ILE A 186 -13.81 7.05 -4.02
C ILE A 186 -12.53 7.80 -3.61
N TYR A 187 -12.31 9.01 -4.13
CA TYR A 187 -11.14 9.81 -3.74
C TYR A 187 -11.15 10.20 -2.27
N ALA A 188 -12.30 10.56 -1.71
CA ALA A 188 -12.42 10.91 -0.30
C ALA A 188 -12.06 9.71 0.60
N VAL A 189 -12.61 8.52 0.30
CA VAL A 189 -12.32 7.30 1.06
C VAL A 189 -10.85 6.91 0.91
N LEU A 190 -10.30 6.99 -0.30
CA LEU A 190 -8.92 6.65 -0.55
C LEU A 190 -7.94 7.63 0.10
N SER A 191 -8.23 8.93 0.04
CA SER A 191 -7.44 9.98 0.68
C SER A 191 -7.45 9.82 2.19
N SER A 192 -8.62 9.51 2.77
CA SER A 192 -8.74 9.19 4.20
C SER A 192 -7.91 7.96 4.57
N ALA A 193 -8.12 6.83 3.89
CA ALA A 193 -7.38 5.59 4.14
C ALA A 193 -5.85 5.76 3.97
N GLY A 194 -5.44 6.45 2.91
CA GLY A 194 -4.04 6.78 2.65
C GLY A 194 -3.42 7.67 3.72
N SER A 195 -4.14 8.69 4.20
CA SER A 195 -3.68 9.59 5.26
C SER A 195 -3.48 8.84 6.57
N HIS A 196 -4.43 8.00 6.97
CA HIS A 196 -4.30 7.15 8.16
C HIS A 196 -3.07 6.26 8.10
N LEU A 197 -2.83 5.64 6.94
CA LEU A 197 -1.68 4.79 6.75
C LEU A 197 -0.35 5.56 6.79
N VAL A 198 -0.25 6.73 6.15
CA VAL A 198 0.96 7.57 6.19
C VAL A 198 1.24 8.05 7.61
N LEU A 199 0.21 8.45 8.36
CA LEU A 199 0.37 8.85 9.76
C LEU A 199 0.85 7.69 10.63
N ASN A 200 0.33 6.49 10.40
CA ASN A 200 0.77 5.29 11.11
C ASN A 200 2.23 4.96 10.77
N LEU A 201 2.65 5.07 9.50
CA LEU A 201 4.05 4.92 9.10
C LEU A 201 4.97 5.95 9.76
N ARG A 202 4.56 7.22 9.83
CA ARG A 202 5.36 8.29 10.48
C ARG A 202 5.53 8.05 11.98
N ARG A 203 4.47 7.63 12.68
CA ARG A 203 4.55 7.30 14.11
C ARG A 203 5.54 6.17 14.38
N MET A 204 5.65 5.20 13.48
CA MET A 204 6.62 4.10 13.59
C MET A 204 8.07 4.55 13.34
N GLY A 205 8.29 5.43 12.36
CA GLY A 205 9.62 5.95 12.07
C GLY A 205 10.18 6.84 13.18
N GLY A 206 9.33 7.51 13.96
CA GLY A 206 9.75 8.44 15.02
C GLY A 206 10.07 7.80 16.37
N GLN A 207 9.59 6.57 16.66
CA GLN A 207 9.77 5.94 17.97
C GLN A 207 11.10 5.18 18.13
N GLY A 208 11.89 5.03 17.06
CA GLY A 208 13.16 4.27 17.08
C GLY A 208 14.43 5.10 16.99
N THR A 209 14.33 6.37 16.61
CA THR A 209 15.50 7.28 16.55
C THR A 209 15.21 8.41 17.51
N PRO A 210 15.87 8.49 18.68
CA PRO A 210 15.95 9.74 19.41
C PRO A 210 16.65 10.71 18.47
N THR A 211 15.86 11.42 17.67
CA THR A 211 16.31 12.62 17.00
C THR A 211 16.60 13.54 18.17
N ALA A 212 17.90 13.67 18.49
CA ALA A 212 18.39 14.75 19.31
C ALA A 212 17.88 16.02 18.64
N ILE A 213 16.71 16.48 19.10
CA ILE A 213 16.23 17.83 18.87
C ILE A 213 17.40 18.66 19.34
N PHE A 214 18.03 19.35 18.39
CA PHE A 214 19.17 20.23 18.59
C PHE A 214 18.95 21.06 19.86
N GLY A 215 19.50 20.56 20.96
CA GLY A 215 19.65 21.26 22.22
C GLY A 215 20.88 22.12 22.06
N GLY A 216 20.75 23.22 21.35
CA GLY A 216 21.57 24.39 21.63
C GLY A 216 21.11 24.92 22.98
N GLY A 217 21.83 24.58 24.05
CA GLY A 217 21.47 24.98 25.40
C GLY A 217 22.03 24.04 26.46
N ASP A 218 23.35 24.00 26.53
CA ASP A 218 24.22 23.70 27.67
C ASP A 218 23.63 22.91 28.87
N GLY A 219 24.16 21.71 29.06
CA GLY A 219 24.63 21.34 30.41
C GLY A 219 23.77 20.43 31.27
N LEU A 220 22.90 19.58 30.72
CA LEU A 220 22.30 18.49 31.50
C LEU A 220 22.51 17.13 30.84
N THR A 221 23.51 16.40 31.34
CA THR A 221 23.78 14.99 31.04
C THR A 221 22.62 14.12 31.53
N LEU A 222 21.63 13.86 30.67
CA LEU A 222 20.70 12.77 30.92
C LEU A 222 21.36 11.42 30.57
N PRO A 223 21.11 10.38 31.37
CA PRO A 223 21.75 9.08 31.22
C PRO A 223 21.39 8.47 29.87
N SER A 224 22.43 8.15 29.11
CA SER A 224 22.40 7.35 27.89
C SER A 224 21.52 6.12 28.07
N ILE A 225 20.32 6.13 27.48
CA ILE A 225 19.51 4.93 27.29
C ILE A 225 20.28 4.07 26.29
N ARG A 226 21.08 3.15 26.84
CA ARG A 226 21.84 2.14 26.12
C ARG A 226 20.80 1.16 25.56
N PHE A 227 20.43 1.35 24.29
CA PHE A 227 19.66 0.35 23.56
C PHE A 227 20.41 -0.98 23.64
N TYR A 228 19.74 -1.99 24.17
CA TYR A 228 20.23 -3.35 24.30
C TYR A 228 20.66 -3.89 22.94
N HIS A 229 21.96 -3.79 22.67
CA HIS A 229 22.65 -4.52 21.60
C HIS A 229 23.12 -5.87 22.15
N GLU A 230 22.24 -6.54 22.89
CA GLU A 230 22.52 -7.75 23.65
C GLU A 230 21.68 -8.88 23.04
N THR A 231 22.13 -9.39 21.90
CA THR A 231 21.63 -10.67 21.33
C THR A 231 22.57 -11.30 20.30
N LEU A 232 23.71 -10.66 19.96
CA LEU A 232 24.73 -11.25 19.07
C LEU A 232 26.03 -11.65 19.77
N ALA A 233 26.19 -11.35 21.06
CA ALA A 233 27.38 -11.77 21.82
C ALA A 233 27.20 -13.14 22.51
N GLU A 234 25.96 -13.60 22.73
CA GLU A 234 25.70 -14.88 23.42
C GLU A 234 25.74 -16.10 22.48
N SER A 235 25.85 -15.90 21.15
CA SER A 235 26.10 -17.01 20.22
C SER A 235 27.58 -17.28 19.95
N ALA A 236 28.50 -16.49 20.52
CA ALA A 236 29.94 -16.71 20.36
C ALA A 236 30.61 -17.35 21.60
N GLN A 237 29.90 -17.47 22.72
CA GLN A 237 30.46 -18.03 23.96
C GLN A 237 30.06 -19.48 24.24
N VAL A 238 29.10 -20.04 23.49
CA VAL A 238 28.68 -21.45 23.66
C VAL A 238 29.58 -22.43 22.90
N ASP A 239 30.35 -21.97 21.89
CA ASP A 239 31.23 -22.85 21.12
C ASP A 239 32.63 -23.08 21.76
N ASN A 240 32.96 -22.38 22.85
CA ASN A 240 34.27 -22.51 23.51
C ASN A 240 34.26 -23.35 24.79
N LEU A 241 33.12 -23.93 25.20
CA LEU A 241 33.01 -24.70 26.45
C LEU A 241 32.91 -26.22 26.27
N THR A 242 32.96 -26.72 25.03
CA THR A 242 32.85 -28.16 24.73
C THR A 242 34.15 -28.82 24.22
N VAL A 243 35.28 -28.10 24.17
CA VAL A 243 36.54 -28.65 23.61
C VAL A 243 37.56 -29.11 24.67
N THR A 244 37.38 -28.83 25.96
CA THR A 244 38.41 -29.14 26.98
C THR A 244 38.17 -30.37 27.86
N SER A 245 37.14 -31.20 27.66
CA SER A 245 36.90 -32.36 28.56
C SER A 245 37.36 -33.74 28.06
N ASN A 246 38.03 -33.86 26.91
CA ASN A 246 38.33 -35.18 26.32
C ASN A 246 39.83 -35.49 26.17
N THR A 247 40.72 -34.90 26.97
CA THR A 247 42.18 -35.09 26.85
C THR A 247 42.86 -35.64 28.11
N GLU A 248 42.15 -36.39 28.97
CA GLU A 248 42.78 -37.03 30.14
C GLU A 248 42.60 -38.56 30.26
N GLU A 249 42.04 -39.25 29.27
CA GLU A 249 41.75 -40.70 29.40
C GLU A 249 42.52 -41.60 28.41
N ILE A 250 43.78 -41.26 28.09
CA ILE A 250 44.70 -42.18 27.37
C ILE A 250 46.08 -42.13 28.04
N SER A 251 46.17 -42.67 29.26
CA SER A 251 47.43 -43.08 29.88
C SER A 251 47.12 -43.96 31.10
N ARG A 252 46.64 -45.18 30.85
CA ARG A 252 46.79 -46.34 31.75
C ARG A 252 46.49 -47.63 31.00
#